data_AF-A0A1S2T4G9-F1
#
_entry.id   AF-A0A1S2T4G9-F1
#
_cell.length_a   1.000
_cell.length_b   1.000
_cell.length_c   1.000
_cell.angle_alpha   90.00
_cell.angle_beta   90.00
_cell.angle_gamma   90.00
#
_symmetry.space_group_name_H-M   'P 1'
#
loop_
_entity.id
_entity.type
_entity.pdbx_description
1 polymer ?
#
loop_
_entity_poly.entity_id
_entity_poly.type
_entity_poly.pdbx_seq_one_letter_code
_entity_poly.pdbx_strand_id
1 'polypeptide(L)'
;MNTTYLQQFQRALTLLRQRAREFDQQKQTKSFAEQWFADNLFATRSHFAEAYIDETEQLVNKLLTITDNERKYYLAQKVSEQVLSLSALLQNSHPPDAQFDQRAHLEAQHGQLHRTLAKYREYEVRLKNKVEVFQNAGDLSQAQAYQKRLSRCQTAISQVEKQIQIMDEG
;
A
#
# COMPACT_ATOMS: atom_id res chain seq x y z
N MET A 1 1.81 -10.72 25.92
CA MET A 1 0.48 -11.01 25.36
C MET A 1 0.39 -10.87 23.83
N ASN A 2 1.51 -10.89 23.06
CA ASN A 2 1.48 -10.62 21.60
C ASN A 2 1.47 -11.85 20.68
N THR A 3 1.70 -13.05 21.22
CA THR A 3 1.89 -14.28 20.41
C THR A 3 0.60 -14.74 19.74
N THR A 4 -0.55 -14.56 20.40
CA THR A 4 -1.85 -15.05 19.92
C THR A 4 -2.36 -14.27 18.70
N TYR A 5 -2.24 -12.94 18.71
CA TYR A 5 -2.67 -12.10 17.57
C TYR A 5 -1.80 -12.31 16.33
N LEU A 6 -0.49 -12.48 16.52
CA LEU A 6 0.42 -12.81 15.43
C LEU A 6 0.06 -14.15 14.77
N GLN A 7 -0.20 -15.18 15.58
CA GLN A 7 -0.59 -16.49 15.10
C GLN A 7 -1.95 -16.46 14.38
N GLN A 8 -2.91 -15.70 14.89
CA GLN A 8 -4.21 -15.50 14.22
C GLN A 8 -4.04 -14.80 12.88
N PHE A 9 -3.17 -13.80 12.80
CA PHE A 9 -2.88 -13.08 11.57
C PHE A 9 -2.17 -13.96 10.52
N GLN A 10 -1.18 -14.77 10.94
CA GLN A 10 -0.53 -15.74 10.06
C GLN A 10 -1.51 -16.79 9.52
N ARG A 11 -2.46 -17.25 10.36
CA ARG A 11 -3.54 -18.13 9.91
C ARG A 11 -4.44 -17.44 8.89
N ALA A 12 -4.79 -16.18 9.09
CA ALA A 12 -5.58 -15.41 8.13
C ALA A 12 -4.85 -15.25 6.79
N LEU A 13 -3.55 -14.98 6.79
CA LEU A 13 -2.73 -14.92 5.57
C LEU A 13 -2.66 -16.29 4.86
N THR A 14 -2.56 -17.38 5.62
CA THR A 14 -2.57 -18.74 5.05
C THR A 14 -3.89 -19.03 4.33
N LEU A 15 -5.02 -18.65 4.93
CA LEU A 15 -6.34 -18.76 4.31
C LEU A 15 -6.47 -17.88 3.06
N LEU A 16 -5.95 -16.66 3.10
CA LEU A 16 -5.93 -15.76 1.93
C LEU A 16 -5.07 -16.34 0.81
N ARG A 17 -3.92 -16.96 1.11
CA ARG A 17 -3.09 -17.66 0.12
C ARG A 17 -3.85 -18.79 -0.56
N GLN A 18 -4.58 -19.60 0.21
CA GLN A 18 -5.36 -20.69 -0.37
C GLN A 18 -6.42 -20.15 -1.35
N ARG A 19 -7.15 -19.10 -0.95
CA ARG A 19 -8.12 -18.44 -1.84
C ARG A 19 -7.48 -17.80 -3.07
N ALA A 20 -6.29 -17.21 -2.92
CA ALA A 20 -5.53 -16.66 -4.03
C ALA A 20 -5.18 -17.73 -5.06
N ARG A 21 -4.76 -18.92 -4.62
CA ARG A 21 -4.49 -20.05 -5.51
C ARG A 21 -5.73 -20.55 -6.24
N GLU A 22 -6.85 -20.68 -5.52
CA GLU A 22 -8.14 -21.06 -6.12
C GLU A 22 -8.59 -20.02 -7.17
N PHE A 23 -8.42 -18.74 -6.87
CA PHE A 23 -8.69 -17.63 -7.79
C PHE A 23 -7.78 -17.68 -9.04
N ASP A 24 -6.48 -17.88 -8.84
CA ASP A 24 -5.49 -17.98 -9.92
C ASP A 24 -5.71 -19.20 -10.82
N GLN A 25 -6.21 -20.32 -10.26
CA GLN A 25 -6.61 -21.49 -11.04
C GLN A 25 -7.84 -21.22 -11.91
N GLN A 26 -8.85 -20.54 -11.36
CA GLN A 26 -10.03 -20.12 -12.13
C GLN A 26 -9.65 -19.17 -13.27
N LYS A 27 -8.59 -18.36 -13.07
CA LYS A 27 -8.10 -17.41 -14.06
C LYS A 27 -7.56 -18.05 -15.34
N GLN A 28 -7.07 -19.29 -15.33
CA GLN A 28 -6.57 -19.95 -16.55
C GLN A 28 -7.63 -20.07 -17.67
N THR A 29 -8.91 -19.86 -17.34
CA THR A 29 -10.03 -19.95 -18.30
C THR A 29 -10.62 -18.59 -18.72
N LYS A 30 -10.16 -17.45 -18.18
CA LYS A 30 -10.73 -16.12 -18.48
C LYS A 30 -9.63 -15.05 -18.58
N SER A 31 -9.87 -13.99 -19.38
CA SER A 31 -8.98 -12.83 -19.47
C SER A 31 -9.30 -11.83 -18.34
N PHE A 32 -8.28 -11.37 -17.62
CA PHE A 32 -8.41 -10.42 -16.50
C PHE A 32 -7.57 -9.18 -16.78
N ALA A 33 -7.99 -8.05 -16.22
CA ALA A 33 -7.21 -6.81 -16.26
C ALA A 33 -5.77 -7.02 -15.79
N GLU A 34 -4.81 -6.33 -16.40
CA GLU A 34 -3.38 -6.44 -16.08
C GLU A 34 -3.00 -5.76 -14.76
N GLN A 35 -3.83 -4.81 -14.29
CA GLN A 35 -3.56 -4.01 -13.09
C GLN A 35 -4.67 -4.20 -12.05
N TRP A 36 -4.37 -4.95 -10.99
CA TRP A 36 -5.35 -5.32 -9.95
C TRP A 36 -5.40 -4.36 -8.77
N PHE A 37 -4.31 -3.62 -8.55
CA PHE A 37 -4.17 -2.73 -7.41
C PHE A 37 -3.48 -1.43 -7.81
N ALA A 38 -3.78 -0.37 -7.06
CA ALA A 38 -3.16 0.94 -7.23
C ALA A 38 -1.63 0.88 -7.04
N ASP A 39 -0.90 1.78 -7.72
CA ASP A 39 0.55 1.66 -7.84
C ASP A 39 1.32 1.83 -6.53
N ASN A 40 0.73 2.53 -5.56
CA ASN A 40 1.30 2.81 -4.26
C ASN A 40 1.08 1.68 -3.24
N LEU A 41 0.16 0.75 -3.52
CA LEU A 41 -0.25 -0.27 -2.57
C LEU A 41 0.67 -1.49 -2.59
N PHE A 42 0.99 -1.99 -3.78
CA PHE A 42 1.90 -3.12 -4.01
C PHE A 42 3.09 -2.69 -4.87
N ALA A 43 4.25 -3.29 -4.64
CA ALA A 43 5.39 -3.18 -5.53
C ALA A 43 5.34 -4.22 -6.66
N THR A 44 4.77 -5.39 -6.38
CA THR A 44 4.60 -6.49 -7.33
C THR A 44 3.56 -6.12 -8.40
N ARG A 45 3.83 -6.51 -9.65
CA ARG A 45 2.94 -6.37 -10.82
C ARG A 45 2.71 -7.72 -11.49
N SER A 46 2.40 -8.72 -10.66
CA SER A 46 2.17 -10.08 -11.13
C SER A 46 0.73 -10.25 -11.62
N HIS A 47 0.53 -11.15 -12.56
CA HIS A 47 -0.80 -11.58 -12.98
C HIS A 47 -1.43 -12.59 -12.01
N PHE A 48 -0.74 -12.98 -10.93
CA PHE A 48 -1.19 -13.98 -9.96
C PHE A 48 -1.43 -13.33 -8.59
N ALA A 49 -2.58 -13.63 -7.98
CA ALA A 49 -2.98 -13.17 -6.66
C ALA A 49 -1.97 -13.65 -5.60
N GLU A 50 -1.43 -14.86 -5.77
CA GLU A 50 -0.44 -15.43 -4.87
C GLU A 50 0.79 -14.53 -4.70
N ALA A 51 1.27 -13.88 -5.76
CA ALA A 51 2.45 -13.03 -5.70
C ALA A 51 2.23 -11.74 -4.85
N TYR A 52 0.98 -11.27 -4.75
CA TYR A 52 0.62 -10.16 -3.87
C TYR A 52 0.54 -10.57 -2.40
N ILE A 53 0.15 -11.83 -2.14
CA ILE A 53 0.22 -12.42 -0.80
C ILE A 53 1.68 -12.56 -0.36
N ASP A 54 2.56 -13.03 -1.26
CA ASP A 54 4.00 -13.16 -0.98
C ASP A 54 4.64 -11.82 -0.60
N GLU A 55 4.32 -10.74 -1.33
CA GLU A 55 4.78 -9.40 -0.98
C GLU A 55 4.30 -9.00 0.42
N THR A 56 3.02 -9.24 0.72
CA THR A 56 2.42 -8.90 2.03
C THR A 56 3.12 -9.66 3.16
N GLU A 57 3.41 -10.96 2.97
CA GLU A 57 4.15 -11.76 3.95
C GLU A 57 5.58 -11.25 4.16
N GLN A 58 6.28 -10.86 3.09
CA GLN A 58 7.60 -10.24 3.21
C GLN A 58 7.53 -8.94 4.01
N LEU A 59 6.47 -8.15 3.83
CA LEU A 59 6.26 -6.89 4.54
C LEU A 59 5.96 -7.11 6.03
N VAL A 60 5.22 -8.17 6.36
CA VAL A 60 4.96 -8.62 7.73
C VAL A 60 6.24 -9.09 8.40
N ASN A 61 7.05 -9.90 7.72
CA ASN A 61 8.34 -10.34 8.26
C ASN A 61 9.26 -9.14 8.57
N LYS A 62 9.29 -8.13 7.68
CA LYS A 62 10.01 -6.86 7.92
C LYS A 62 9.45 -6.10 9.13
N LEU A 63 8.12 -6.06 9.30
CA LEU A 63 7.46 -5.43 10.44
C LEU A 63 7.87 -6.07 11.78
N LEU A 64 8.12 -7.37 11.80
CA LEU A 64 8.52 -8.11 13.01
C LEU A 64 9.99 -7.88 13.38
N THR A 65 10.85 -7.65 12.39
CA THR A 65 12.29 -7.45 12.61
C THR A 65 12.68 -6.00 12.86
N ILE A 66 11.82 -5.04 12.50
CA ILE A 66 12.17 -3.61 12.59
C ILE A 66 12.05 -3.09 14.03
N THR A 67 13.09 -2.37 14.47
CA THR A 67 13.16 -1.75 15.81
C THR A 67 12.70 -0.29 15.82
N ASP A 68 12.74 0.38 14.67
CA ASP A 68 12.29 1.76 14.49
C ASP A 68 10.75 1.84 14.57
N ASN A 69 10.24 2.47 15.63
CA ASN A 69 8.80 2.60 15.90
C ASN A 69 8.02 3.32 14.79
N GLU A 70 8.63 4.33 14.14
CA GLU A 70 7.95 5.08 13.07
C GLU A 70 7.80 4.21 11.82
N ARG A 71 8.86 3.50 11.45
CA ARG A 71 8.82 2.55 10.33
C ARG A 71 7.91 1.37 10.64
N LYS A 72 7.87 0.93 11.90
CA LYS A 72 6.97 -0.12 12.36
C LYS A 72 5.51 0.29 12.19
N TYR A 73 5.14 1.50 12.59
CA TYR A 73 3.79 2.02 12.38
C TYR A 73 3.42 2.10 10.89
N TYR A 74 4.33 2.63 10.06
CA TYR A 74 4.11 2.69 8.61
C TYR A 74 3.90 1.30 7.99
N LEU A 75 4.76 0.34 8.33
CA LEU A 75 4.64 -1.03 7.82
C LEU A 75 3.35 -1.68 8.29
N ALA A 76 2.92 -1.43 9.53
CA ALA A 76 1.65 -1.96 10.03
C ALA A 76 0.44 -1.39 9.26
N GLN A 77 0.42 -0.09 8.98
CA GLN A 77 -0.60 0.52 8.12
C GLN A 77 -0.59 -0.09 6.72
N LYS A 78 0.61 -0.21 6.11
CA LYS A 78 0.75 -0.76 4.76
C LYS A 78 0.30 -2.22 4.67
N VAL A 79 0.66 -3.06 5.65
CA VAL A 79 0.18 -4.45 5.76
C VAL A 79 -1.34 -4.47 5.88
N SER A 80 -1.93 -3.61 6.73
CA SER A 80 -3.38 -3.55 6.90
C SER A 80 -4.09 -3.21 5.59
N GLU A 81 -3.57 -2.25 4.83
CA GLU A 81 -4.14 -1.85 3.53
C GLU A 81 -4.04 -2.98 2.51
N GLN A 82 -2.87 -3.63 2.40
CA GLN A 82 -2.67 -4.76 1.49
C GLN A 82 -3.63 -5.92 1.82
N VAL A 83 -3.79 -6.28 3.10
CA VAL A 83 -4.68 -7.35 3.53
C VAL A 83 -6.16 -7.02 3.26
N LEU A 84 -6.59 -5.78 3.50
CA LEU A 84 -7.96 -5.36 3.22
C LEU A 84 -8.27 -5.42 1.72
N SER A 85 -7.38 -4.91 0.88
CA SER A 85 -7.55 -4.96 -0.59
C SER A 85 -7.53 -6.38 -1.13
N LEU A 86 -6.62 -7.24 -0.64
CA LEU A 86 -6.58 -8.66 -1.00
C LEU A 86 -7.84 -9.40 -0.55
N SER A 87 -8.32 -9.12 0.65
CA SER A 87 -9.55 -9.72 1.17
C SER A 87 -10.76 -9.31 0.34
N ALA A 88 -10.86 -8.03 -0.04
CA ALA A 88 -11.94 -7.54 -0.90
C ALA A 88 -11.93 -8.20 -2.29
N LEU A 89 -10.74 -8.30 -2.91
CA LEU A 89 -10.58 -8.99 -4.21
C LEU A 89 -11.00 -10.47 -4.12
N LEU A 90 -10.48 -11.17 -3.11
CA LEU A 90 -10.66 -12.62 -2.97
C LEU A 90 -12.03 -13.03 -2.41
N GLN A 91 -12.73 -12.15 -1.69
CA GLN A 91 -14.10 -12.41 -1.24
C GLN A 91 -15.11 -12.25 -2.38
N ASN A 92 -14.90 -11.28 -3.27
CA ASN A 92 -15.89 -10.98 -4.28
C ASN A 92 -16.00 -12.07 -5.36
N SER A 93 -15.03 -12.99 -5.48
CA SER A 93 -15.02 -14.24 -6.31
C SER A 93 -15.33 -14.07 -7.81
N HIS A 94 -15.87 -12.93 -8.20
CA HIS A 94 -15.97 -12.38 -9.51
C HIS A 94 -14.77 -11.43 -9.57
N PRO A 95 -13.77 -11.69 -10.43
CA PRO A 95 -13.07 -10.56 -11.01
C PRO A 95 -14.10 -9.52 -11.42
N PRO A 96 -13.78 -8.22 -11.34
CA PRO A 96 -14.63 -7.23 -11.96
C PRO A 96 -14.87 -7.70 -13.40
N ASP A 97 -16.12 -8.08 -13.71
CA ASP A 97 -16.50 -8.39 -15.07
C ASP A 97 -16.06 -7.19 -15.92
N ALA A 98 -15.62 -7.45 -17.15
CA ALA A 98 -15.15 -6.37 -18.05
C ALA A 98 -16.20 -5.25 -18.25
N GLN A 99 -17.46 -5.49 -17.86
CA GLN A 99 -18.49 -4.48 -17.60
C GLN A 99 -18.38 -3.94 -16.18
N PHE A 100 -17.22 -3.40 -15.87
CA PHE A 100 -16.91 -2.81 -14.58
C PHE A 100 -17.68 -1.50 -14.46
N ASP A 101 -18.35 -1.28 -13.32
CA ASP A 101 -19.08 -0.06 -13.02
C ASP A 101 -18.08 1.10 -12.86
N GLN A 102 -17.70 1.66 -14.01
CA GLN A 102 -16.56 2.57 -14.18
C GLN A 102 -16.70 3.78 -13.26
N ARG A 103 -17.95 4.17 -12.93
CA ARG A 103 -18.26 5.25 -12.01
C ARG A 103 -17.93 4.91 -10.56
N ALA A 104 -18.33 3.74 -10.07
CA ALA A 104 -18.01 3.27 -8.72
C ALA A 104 -16.49 3.11 -8.53
N HIS A 105 -15.78 2.68 -9.57
CA HIS A 105 -14.33 2.61 -9.54
C HIS A 105 -13.66 3.99 -9.52
N LEU A 106 -14.12 4.93 -10.35
CA LEU A 106 -13.61 6.29 -10.37
C LEU A 106 -13.82 6.98 -9.01
N GLU A 107 -14.98 6.80 -8.38
CA GLU A 107 -15.26 7.32 -7.03
C GLU A 107 -14.37 6.67 -5.97
N ALA A 108 -14.17 5.34 -6.03
CA ALA A 108 -13.27 4.65 -5.11
C ALA A 108 -11.79 5.08 -5.29
N GLN A 109 -11.37 5.26 -6.54
CA GLN A 109 -10.03 5.74 -6.92
C GLN A 109 -9.83 7.19 -6.46
N HIS A 110 -10.81 8.05 -6.66
CA HIS A 110 -10.79 9.45 -6.20
C HIS A 110 -10.66 9.53 -4.67
N GLY A 111 -11.50 8.80 -3.95
CA GLY A 111 -11.40 8.71 -2.49
C GLY A 111 -10.07 8.11 -2.00
N GLN A 112 -9.47 7.20 -2.77
CA GLN A 112 -8.14 6.66 -2.48
C GLN A 112 -7.02 7.68 -2.70
N LEU A 113 -7.10 8.51 -3.75
CA LEU A 113 -6.14 9.58 -4.00
C LEU A 113 -6.15 10.61 -2.86
N HIS A 114 -7.33 11.07 -2.43
CA HIS A 114 -7.46 11.99 -1.29
C HIS A 114 -6.90 11.41 0.01
N ARG A 115 -7.17 10.13 0.30
CA ARG A 115 -6.56 9.43 1.45
C ARG A 115 -5.05 9.32 1.34
N THR A 116 -4.54 9.09 0.13
CA THR A 116 -3.08 9.02 -0.13
C THR A 116 -2.43 10.38 0.08
N LEU A 117 -3.05 11.45 -0.41
CA LEU A 117 -2.58 12.82 -0.25
C LEU A 117 -2.49 13.20 1.24
N ALA A 118 -3.53 12.93 2.01
CA ALA A 118 -3.55 13.17 3.46
C ALA A 118 -2.37 12.47 4.17
N LYS A 119 -2.14 11.18 3.86
CA LYS A 119 -1.00 10.43 4.41
C LYS A 119 0.33 11.06 4.04
N TYR A 120 0.52 11.43 2.78
CA TYR A 120 1.78 12.04 2.34
C TYR A 120 2.03 13.40 2.98
N ARG A 121 0.99 14.20 3.25
CA ARG A 121 1.11 15.45 4.00
C ARG A 121 1.53 15.21 5.46
N GLU A 122 0.99 14.20 6.13
CA GLU A 122 1.46 13.80 7.46
C GLU A 122 2.92 13.31 7.45
N TYR A 123 3.34 12.60 6.39
CA TYR A 123 4.74 12.22 6.21
C TYR A 123 5.63 13.43 5.97
N GLU A 124 5.18 14.41 5.19
CA GLU A 124 5.91 15.64 4.91
C GLU A 124 6.24 16.41 6.20
N VAL A 125 5.24 16.60 7.08
CA VAL A 125 5.43 17.26 8.38
C VAL A 125 6.47 16.52 9.23
N ARG A 126 6.36 15.19 9.32
CA ARG A 126 7.32 14.38 10.09
C ARG A 126 8.74 14.46 9.53
N LEU A 127 8.89 14.42 8.21
CA LEU A 127 10.20 14.53 7.56
C LEU A 127 10.83 15.91 7.79
N LYS A 128 10.03 17.00 7.71
CA LYS A 128 10.50 18.37 8.04
C LYS A 128 11.02 18.45 9.47
N ASN A 129 10.26 17.92 10.44
CA ASN A 129 10.68 17.90 11.84
C ASN A 129 12.01 17.14 12.04
N LYS A 130 12.21 16.01 11.34
CA LYS A 130 13.48 15.25 11.42
C LYS A 130 14.64 16.04 10.82
N VAL A 131 14.44 16.69 9.68
CA VAL A 131 15.47 17.54 9.06
C VAL A 131 15.90 18.63 10.05
N GLU A 132 14.96 19.34 10.66
CA GLU A 132 15.25 20.39 11.66
C GLU A 132 16.00 19.83 12.88
N VAL A 133 15.56 18.69 13.43
CA VAL A 133 16.22 18.05 14.58
C VAL A 133 17.68 17.69 14.27
N PHE A 134 17.95 17.06 13.12
CA PHE A 134 19.31 16.66 12.75
C PHE A 134 20.19 17.85 12.35
N GLN A 135 19.62 18.89 11.74
CA GLN A 135 20.32 20.15 11.46
C GLN A 135 20.74 20.85 12.77
N ASN A 136 19.83 20.95 13.75
CA ASN A 136 20.11 21.56 15.04
C ASN A 136 21.09 20.74 15.89
N ALA A 137 21.11 19.41 15.72
CA ALA A 137 22.07 18.51 16.36
C ALA A 137 23.46 18.50 15.70
N GLY A 138 23.64 19.18 14.55
CA GLY A 138 24.89 19.20 13.79
C GLY A 138 25.19 17.92 13.00
N ASP A 139 24.25 16.96 12.94
CA ASP A 139 24.38 15.76 12.11
C ASP A 139 23.92 16.05 10.67
N LEU A 140 24.81 16.71 9.93
CA LEU A 140 24.58 17.11 8.54
C LEU A 140 24.32 15.92 7.61
N SER A 141 24.86 14.74 7.93
CA SER A 141 24.71 13.53 7.11
C SER A 141 23.27 13.01 7.13
N GLN A 142 22.69 12.92 8.34
CA GLN A 142 21.31 12.49 8.53
C GLN A 142 20.35 13.57 8.05
N ALA A 143 20.63 14.84 8.34
CA ALA A 143 19.85 15.95 7.82
C ALA A 143 19.71 15.89 6.29
N GLN A 144 20.82 15.69 5.57
CA GLN A 144 20.80 15.59 4.11
C GLN A 144 20.05 14.34 3.62
N ALA A 145 20.16 13.20 4.31
CA ALA A 145 19.42 11.99 3.97
C ALA A 145 17.89 12.19 4.10
N TYR A 146 17.44 12.79 5.21
CA TYR A 146 16.03 13.12 5.41
C TYR A 146 15.53 14.19 4.44
N GLN A 147 16.38 15.15 4.05
CA GLN A 147 16.03 16.17 3.07
C GLN A 147 15.82 15.59 1.66
N LYS A 148 16.63 14.60 1.25
CA LYS A 148 16.40 13.84 0.02
C LYS A 148 15.07 13.07 0.05
N ARG A 149 14.70 12.51 1.21
CA ARG A 149 13.41 11.81 1.38
C ARG A 149 12.24 12.78 1.32
N LEU A 150 12.39 13.96 1.93
CA LEU A 150 11.40 15.04 1.87
C LEU A 150 11.16 15.49 0.43
N SER A 151 12.21 15.70 -0.37
CA SER A 151 12.04 16.12 -1.76
C SER A 151 11.27 15.08 -2.58
N ARG A 152 11.58 13.79 -2.42
CA ARG A 152 10.84 12.69 -3.07
C ARG A 152 9.37 12.66 -2.64
N CYS A 153 9.11 12.89 -1.35
CA CYS A 153 7.75 12.97 -0.80
C CYS A 153 6.97 14.14 -1.44
N GLN A 154 7.59 15.30 -1.57
CA GLN A 154 6.98 16.48 -2.20
C GLN A 154 6.68 16.26 -3.69
N THR A 155 7.57 15.57 -4.42
CA THR A 155 7.29 15.16 -5.80
C THR A 155 6.10 14.21 -5.88
N ALA A 156 6.01 13.22 -4.98
CA ALA A 156 4.90 12.28 -4.94
C ALA A 156 3.57 12.98 -4.58
N ILE A 157 3.58 13.94 -3.67
CA ILE A 157 2.42 14.80 -3.35
C ILE A 157 1.95 15.54 -4.60
N SER A 158 2.86 16.23 -5.29
CA SER A 158 2.51 16.99 -6.50
C SER A 158 1.92 16.11 -7.61
N GLN A 159 2.43 14.88 -7.75
CA GLN A 159 1.87 13.91 -8.70
C GLN A 159 0.44 13.49 -8.33
N VAL A 160 0.17 13.22 -7.06
CA VAL A 160 -1.18 12.87 -6.57
C VAL A 160 -2.13 14.05 -6.72
N GLU A 161 -1.69 15.27 -6.40
CA GLU A 161 -2.48 16.49 -6.58
C GLU A 161 -2.85 16.72 -8.05
N LYS A 162 -1.91 16.50 -8.96
CA LYS A 162 -2.17 16.58 -10.40
C LYS A 162 -3.18 15.53 -10.87
N GLN A 163 -3.12 14.31 -10.33
CA GLN A 163 -4.09 13.25 -10.64
C GLN A 163 -5.50 13.59 -10.12
N ILE A 164 -5.59 14.14 -8.91
CA ILE A 164 -6.86 14.62 -8.34
C ILE A 164 -7.42 15.74 -9.21
N GLN A 165 -6.60 16.73 -9.60
CA GLN A 165 -7.04 17.85 -10.43
C GLN A 165 -7.61 17.38 -11.78
N ILE A 166 -6.94 16.44 -12.45
CA ILE A 166 -7.43 15.88 -13.72
C ILE A 166 -8.78 15.15 -13.53
N MET A 167 -9.01 14.51 -12.39
CA MET A 167 -10.27 13.83 -12.07
C MET A 167 -11.39 14.77 -11.60
N ASP A 168 -11.04 15.93 -11.02
CA ASP A 168 -12.00 16.95 -10.59
C ASP A 168 -12.45 17.86 -11.75
N GLU A 169 -11.58 18.06 -12.76
CA GLU A 169 -11.83 18.92 -13.93
C GLU A 169 -12.39 18.17 -15.16
N GLY A 170 -12.36 16.83 -15.16
CA GLY A 170 -12.83 15.96 -16.26
C GLY A 170 -14.19 15.33 -16.01
#